data_AF-A0A554IS62-F1
#
_entry.id   AF-A0A554IS62-F1
#
_cell.length_a   1.000
_cell.length_b   1.000
_cell.length_c   1.000
_cell.angle_alpha   90.00
_cell.angle_beta   90.00
_cell.angle_gamma   90.00
#
_symmetry.space_group_name_H-M   'P 1'
#
loop_
_entity.id
_entity.type
_entity.pdbx_description
1 polymer ?
#
loop_
_entity_poly.entity_id
_entity_poly.type
_entity_poly.pdbx_seq_one_letter_code
_entity_poly.pdbx_strand_id
1 'polypeptide(L)' 'MERVSLKIVGASGQGLNSIGDVLAKGLKRAGYCVYGYREFPSLIKGGHASFQLDFSNEKIESTETKVH' A
#
# COMPACT_ATOMS: atom_id res chain seq x y z
N MET A 1 4.51 -6.03 19.00
CA MET A 1 3.95 -4.86 18.30
C MET A 1 3.44 -5.36 16.97
N GLU A 2 2.15 -5.16 16.69
CA GLU A 2 1.51 -5.75 15.51
C GLU A 2 1.51 -4.71 14.39
N ARG A 3 2.28 -4.99 13.34
CA ARG A 3 2.28 -4.26 12.09
C ARG A 3 1.35 -4.98 11.14
N VAL A 4 0.49 -4.24 10.46
CA VAL A 4 -0.41 -4.80 9.46
C VAL A 4 0.04 -4.34 8.09
N SER A 5 0.23 -5.31 7.19
CA SER A 5 0.64 -5.12 5.80
C SER A 5 -0.50 -5.53 4.89
N LEU A 6 -1.02 -4.59 4.11
CA LEU A 6 -2.09 -4.79 3.15
C LEU A 6 -1.53 -4.65 1.73
N LYS A 7 -1.62 -5.70 0.90
CA LYS A 7 -1.25 -5.61 -0.52
C LYS A 7 -2.47 -5.72 -1.42
N ILE A 8 -2.63 -4.72 -2.27
CA ILE A 8 -3.68 -4.62 -3.26
C ILE A 8 -3.05 -4.92 -4.61
N VAL A 9 -3.59 -5.90 -5.33
CA VAL A 9 -3.06 -6.32 -6.65
C VAL A 9 -4.15 -6.14 -7.69
N GLY A 10 -3.77 -5.67 -8.87
CA GLY A 10 -4.70 -5.50 -9.97
C GLY A 10 -3.98 -5.17 -11.27
N ALA A 11 -4.75 -5.00 -12.34
CA ALA A 11 -4.18 -4.57 -13.61
C ALA A 11 -3.82 -3.07 -13.58
N SER A 12 -2.74 -2.70 -14.26
CA SER A 12 -2.38 -1.29 -14.48
C SER A 12 -3.55 -0.52 -15.10
N GLY A 13 -3.97 0.57 -14.46
CA GLY A 13 -5.09 1.42 -14.90
C GLY A 13 -6.43 1.19 -14.19
N GLN A 14 -6.53 0.22 -13.27
CA GLN A 14 -7.77 -0.07 -12.51
C GLN A 14 -7.96 0.80 -11.25
N GLY A 15 -7.15 1.86 -11.08
CA GLY A 15 -7.30 2.78 -9.95
C GLY A 15 -6.64 2.34 -8.63
N LEU A 16 -5.65 1.43 -8.67
CA LEU A 16 -4.89 1.00 -7.48
C LEU A 16 -4.32 2.16 -6.67
N ASN A 17 -3.83 3.22 -7.33
CA ASN A 17 -3.36 4.44 -6.65
C ASN A 17 -4.47 5.14 -5.87
N SER A 18 -5.65 5.27 -6.48
CA SER A 18 -6.80 5.93 -5.85
C SER A 18 -7.26 5.16 -4.61
N ILE A 19 -7.30 3.83 -4.70
CA ILE A 19 -7.66 2.97 -3.56
C ILE A 19 -6.61 3.10 -2.44
N GLY A 20 -5.31 3.03 -2.80
CA GLY A 20 -4.21 3.22 -1.85
C GLY A 20 -4.27 4.57 -1.14
N ASP A 21 -4.56 5.66 -1.86
CA ASP A 21 -4.69 6.99 -1.27
C ASP A 21 -5.86 7.11 -0.29
N VAL A 22 -7.01 6.51 -0.62
CA VAL A 22 -8.19 6.49 0.26
C VAL A 22 -7.89 5.73 1.55
N LEU A 23 -7.29 4.55 1.44
CA LEU A 23 -6.92 3.73 2.59
C LEU A 23 -5.87 4.42 3.46
N ALA A 24 -4.80 4.95 2.85
CA ALA A 24 -3.76 5.67 3.57
C ALA A 24 -4.31 6.89 4.32
N LYS A 25 -5.23 7.65 3.71
CA LYS A 25 -5.90 8.79 4.36
C LYS A 25 -6.77 8.34 5.52
N GLY A 26 -7.53 7.25 5.37
CA GLY A 26 -8.35 6.68 6.44
C GLY A 26 -7.51 6.26 7.64
N LEU A 27 -6.42 5.52 7.39
CA LEU A 27 -5.50 5.05 8.43
C LEU A 27 -4.79 6.21 9.15
N LYS A 28 -4.32 7.23 8.41
CA LYS A 28 -3.75 8.44 9.03
C LYS A 28 -4.75 9.17 9.91
N ARG A 29 -6.01 9.28 9.47
CA ARG A 29 -7.08 9.91 10.26
C ARG A 29 -7.43 9.13 11.52
N ALA A 30 -7.27 7.81 11.50
CA ALA A 30 -7.44 6.95 12.66
C ALA A 30 -6.24 7.00 13.64
N GLY A 31 -5.18 7.75 13.33
CA GLY A 31 -4.02 7.95 14.21
C GLY A 31 -2.85 6.99 13.96
N TYR A 32 -2.92 6.17 12.91
CA TYR A 32 -1.82 5.25 12.57
C TYR A 32 -0.69 5.94 11.80
N CYS A 33 0.53 5.47 12.02
CA CYS A 33 1.65 5.71 11.12
C CYS A 33 1.51 4.79 9.91
N VAL A 34 1.61 5.35 8.72
CA VAL A 34 1.32 4.65 7.46
C VAL A 34 2.48 4.79 6.48
N TYR A 35 2.91 3.68 5.91
CA TYR A 35 3.93 3.59 4.87
C TYR A 35 3.34 2.94 3.61
N GLY A 36 3.59 3.52 2.44
CA GLY A 36 3.06 3.03 1.18
C GLY A 36 4.18 2.69 0.20
N TYR A 37 4.14 1.48 -0.37
CA TYR A 37 5.03 1.02 -1.42
C TYR A 37 4.21 0.65 -2.66
N ARG A 38 4.70 1.04 -3.84
CA ARG A 38 4.02 0.78 -5.11
C ARG A 38 4.96 0.05 -6.03
N GLU A 39 4.46 -1.01 -6.63
CA GLU A 39 5.18 -1.78 -7.62
C GLU A 39 4.43 -1.71 -8.95
N PHE A 40 5.03 -1.03 -9.91
CA PHE A 40 4.54 -0.97 -11.28
C PHE A 40 5.43 -1.82 -12.16
N PRO A 41 4.87 -2.66 -13.04
CA PRO A 41 5.66 -3.31 -14.07
C PRO A 41 6.20 -2.25 -15.03
N SER A 42 7.33 -2.51 -15.68
CA SER A 42 7.93 -1.63 -16.69
C SER A 42 7.08 -1.43 -17.96
N LEU A 43 5.84 -1.93 -17.96
CA LEU A 43 4.89 -1.87 -19.06
C LEU A 43 3.98 -0.64 -18.91
N ILE A 44 3.94 0.18 -19.95
CA ILE A 44 3.11 1.40 -20.00
C ILE A 44 1.61 1.05 -20.02
N LYS A 45 1.23 -0.08 -20.63
CA LYS A 45 -0.13 -0.62 -20.67
C LYS A 45 -0.07 -2.14 -20.53
N GLY A 46 -0.94 -2.70 -19.68
CA GLY A 46 -0.93 -4.12 -19.34
C GLY A 46 0.05 -4.48 -18.21
N GLY A 47 -0.16 -5.62 -17.58
CA GLY A 47 0.63 -6.11 -16.44
C GLY A 47 -0.08 -5.99 -15.09
N HIS A 48 0.41 -6.76 -14.11
CA HIS A 48 -0.03 -6.71 -12.72
C HIS A 48 0.72 -5.59 -12.00
N ALA A 49 0.00 -4.59 -11.52
CA ALA A 49 0.50 -3.60 -10.59
C ALA A 49 0.09 -3.98 -9.17
N SER A 50 0.90 -3.61 -8.20
CA SER A 50 0.55 -3.79 -6.80
C SER A 50 0.81 -2.52 -5.97
N PHE A 51 0.00 -2.35 -4.94
CA PHE A 51 0.11 -1.30 -3.96
C PHE A 51 0.13 -1.95 -2.58
N GLN A 52 1.24 -1.82 -1.86
CA GLN A 52 1.37 -2.27 -0.48
C GLN A 52 1.26 -1.10 0.48
N LEU A 53 0.50 -1.29 1.54
CA LEU A 53 0.24 -0.34 2.62
C LEU A 53 0.55 -1.02 3.94
N ASP A 54 1.51 -0.48 4.67
CA ASP A 54 1.83 -0.94 5.99
C ASP A 54 1.46 0.11 7.02
N PHE A 55 0.82 -0.30 8.12
CA PHE A 55 0.43 0.61 9.19
C PHE A 55 0.65 0.02 10.58
N SER A 56 0.92 0.92 11.54
CA SER A 56 1.17 0.60 12.96
C SER A 56 0.90 1.82 13.83
N ASN A 57 0.79 1.58 15.14
CA ASN A 57 0.69 2.62 16.17
C ASN A 57 2.01 3.39 16.34
N GLU A 58 3.12 2.82 15.87
CA GLU A 58 4.47 3.38 15.95
C GLU A 58 5.03 3.71 14.57
N LYS A 59 6.09 4.52 14.55
CA LYS A 59 6.70 5.00 13.32
C LYS A 59 7.19 3.83 12.46
N ILE A 60 6.76 3.82 11.20
CA ILE A 60 7.23 2.88 10.17
C ILE A 60 8.06 3.65 9.15
N GLU A 61 9.28 3.18 8.88
CA GLU A 61 10.20 3.82 7.91
C GLU A 61 10.51 2.96 6.67
N SER A 62 10.09 1.70 6.66
CA SER A 62 10.37 0.74 5.56
C SER A 62 9.24 -0.24 5.41
N THR A 63 8.95 -0.75 4.20
CA THR A 63 7.92 -1.76 3.92
C THR A 63 8.28 -3.13 4.52
N GLU A 64 7.29 -3.97 4.82
CA GLU A 64 7.57 -5.36 5.27
C GLU A 64 7.63 -6.31 4.07
N THR A 65 8.61 -7.21 4.05
CA THR A 65 8.76 -8.22 2.97
C THR A 65 7.62 -9.24 2.98
N LYS A 66 7.05 -9.50 4.17
CA LYS A 66 5.98 -10.48 4.36
C LYS A 66 4.65 -9.73 4.49
N VAL A 67 3.74 -10.00 3.56
CA VAL A 67 2.37 -9.48 3.61
C VAL A 67 1.47 -10.61 4.10
N HIS A 68 0.57 -10.32 5.04
CA HIS A 68 -0.46 -11.26 5.49
C HIS A 68 -1.72 -11.16 4.63
#